data_AF-A0A6G3XK63-F1
#
_entry.id   AF-A0A6G3XK63-F1
#
_cell.length_a   1.000
_cell.length_b   1.000
_cell.length_c   1.000
_cell.angle_alpha   90.00
_cell.angle_beta   90.00
_cell.angle_gamma   90.00
#
_symmetry.space_group_name_H-M   'P 1'
#
loop_
_entity.id
_entity.type
_entity.pdbx_description
1 polymer ?
#
loop_
_entity_poly.entity_id
_entity_poly.type
_entity_poly.pdbx_seq_one_letter_code
_entity_poly.pdbx_strand_id
1 'polypeptide(L)'
;TGKILAEQPDSHFAVATFGDQEGDVNAGFQVLTGLTDDLVKVQEGVDKLKTDLGGASRGPSEDWINGLWQIADGAGGTTVFRDGSSPVVVLVGDASSHSPSNGHTIDDTIFALQDKGVRVIGVDVESTIGDGLNGNGDAGDPDYVEDPPTTPGQATRIIEATGGRLLGGIDGD
;
A
#
# COMPACT_ATOMS: atom_id res chain seq x y z
N THR A 1 -3.60 17.83 0.60
CA THR A 1 -4.63 17.90 -0.46
C THR A 1 -4.77 19.26 -1.15
N GLY A 2 -4.55 20.41 -0.49
CA GLY A 2 -4.85 21.75 -1.06
C GLY A 2 -4.24 22.09 -2.45
N LYS A 3 -2.99 21.68 -2.75
CA LYS A 3 -2.41 21.87 -4.10
C LYS A 3 -3.12 21.06 -5.18
N ILE A 4 -3.55 19.84 -4.84
CA ILE A 4 -4.27 18.95 -5.76
C ILE A 4 -5.63 19.57 -6.08
N LEU A 5 -6.37 20.02 -5.06
CA LEU A 5 -7.69 20.63 -5.24
C LEU A 5 -7.67 21.96 -6.00
N ALA A 6 -6.54 22.69 -5.97
CA ALA A 6 -6.38 23.89 -6.80
C ALA A 6 -6.31 23.57 -8.30
N GLU A 7 -5.72 22.41 -8.65
CA GLU A 7 -5.56 21.95 -10.04
C GLU A 7 -6.72 21.05 -10.51
N GLN A 8 -7.26 20.24 -9.61
CA GLN A 8 -8.30 19.24 -9.85
C GLN A 8 -9.40 19.38 -8.76
N PRO A 9 -10.30 20.36 -8.89
CA PRO A 9 -11.28 20.69 -7.86
C PRO A 9 -12.28 19.58 -7.53
N ASP A 10 -12.47 18.61 -8.43
CA ASP A 10 -13.35 17.46 -8.26
C ASP A 10 -12.60 16.22 -7.72
N SER A 11 -11.41 16.38 -7.15
CA SER A 11 -10.66 15.27 -6.58
C SER A 11 -11.34 14.69 -5.35
N HIS A 12 -11.39 13.36 -5.27
CA HIS A 12 -11.81 12.62 -4.08
C HIS A 12 -10.59 11.90 -3.50
N PHE A 13 -10.55 11.80 -2.17
CA PHE A 13 -9.47 11.14 -1.44
C PHE A 13 -10.04 10.03 -0.57
N ALA A 14 -9.27 8.97 -0.41
CA ALA A 14 -9.52 7.88 0.52
C ALA A 14 -8.26 7.68 1.36
N VAL A 15 -8.43 7.07 2.53
CA VAL A 15 -7.33 6.63 3.40
C VAL A 15 -7.57 5.18 3.73
N ALA A 16 -6.58 4.35 3.45
CA ALA A 16 -6.55 2.94 3.80
C ALA A 16 -5.23 2.62 4.48
N THR A 17 -5.22 1.53 5.23
CA THR A 17 -4.06 1.01 5.96
C THR A 17 -3.93 -0.48 5.69
N PHE A 18 -2.71 -0.97 5.86
CA PHE A 18 -2.35 -2.36 5.76
C PHE A 18 -1.32 -2.67 6.84
N GLY A 19 -1.11 -3.96 7.07
CA GLY A 19 -0.07 -4.56 7.91
C GLY A 19 -0.03 -6.04 7.54
N ASP A 20 0.37 -6.91 8.46
CA ASP A 20 0.46 -8.35 8.23
C ASP A 20 -0.54 -9.14 9.07
N GLN A 21 -1.25 -10.05 8.41
CA GLN A 21 -2.21 -10.94 9.05
C GLN A 21 -1.68 -12.31 9.51
N GLU A 22 -0.45 -12.68 9.16
CA GLU A 22 0.15 -13.96 9.59
C GLU A 22 0.16 -14.08 11.12
N GLY A 23 0.46 -12.96 11.81
CA GLY A 23 0.43 -12.82 13.27
C GLY A 23 -0.75 -12.02 13.83
N ASP A 24 -1.40 -11.17 13.04
CA ASP A 24 -2.54 -10.33 13.45
C ASP A 24 -3.67 -10.33 12.40
N VAL A 25 -4.62 -11.26 12.54
CA VAL A 25 -5.74 -11.45 11.60
C VAL A 25 -6.53 -10.18 11.23
N ASN A 26 -6.44 -9.10 12.02
CA ASN A 26 -7.13 -7.84 11.75
C ASN A 26 -6.23 -6.75 11.14
N ALA A 27 -4.93 -6.99 10.97
CA ALA A 27 -3.97 -6.02 10.47
C ALA A 27 -3.90 -5.92 8.93
N GLY A 28 -4.39 -6.93 8.19
CA GLY A 28 -4.15 -7.05 6.74
C GLY A 28 -4.54 -5.83 5.89
N PHE A 29 -5.82 -5.47 5.80
CA PHE A 29 -6.26 -4.29 5.04
C PHE A 29 -7.54 -3.68 5.61
N GLN A 30 -7.56 -2.35 5.74
CA GLN A 30 -8.73 -1.60 6.17
C GLN A 30 -8.83 -0.24 5.47
N VAL A 31 -10.05 0.12 5.05
CA VAL A 31 -10.36 1.49 4.63
C VAL A 31 -10.77 2.32 5.85
N LEU A 32 -9.98 3.34 6.18
CA LEU A 32 -10.22 4.25 7.30
C LEU A 32 -11.19 5.38 6.92
N THR A 33 -11.12 5.81 5.66
CA THR A 33 -12.04 6.75 5.01
C THR A 33 -12.19 6.38 3.53
N GLY A 34 -13.42 6.10 3.09
CA GLY A 34 -13.72 5.84 1.67
C GLY A 34 -13.58 7.10 0.80
N LEU A 35 -13.62 6.94 -0.53
CA LEU A 35 -13.45 8.05 -1.48
C LEU A 35 -14.47 9.17 -1.23
N THR A 36 -13.99 10.35 -0.85
CA THR A 36 -14.82 11.53 -0.55
C THR A 36 -14.10 12.83 -0.89
N ASP A 37 -14.87 13.87 -1.16
CA ASP A 37 -14.43 15.26 -1.28
C ASP A 37 -14.42 16.00 0.09
N ASP A 38 -14.96 15.37 1.14
CA ASP A 38 -14.97 15.90 2.50
C ASP A 38 -13.59 15.77 3.16
N LEU A 39 -12.81 16.85 3.09
CA LEU A 39 -11.46 16.88 3.65
C LEU A 39 -11.39 16.69 5.16
N VAL A 40 -12.49 16.95 5.90
CA VAL A 40 -12.51 16.69 7.34
C VAL A 40 -12.47 15.19 7.58
N LYS A 41 -13.29 14.42 6.85
CA LYS A 41 -13.27 12.94 6.93
C LYS A 41 -11.97 12.34 6.44
N VAL A 42 -11.34 12.95 5.44
CA VAL A 42 -10.01 12.53 4.97
C VAL A 42 -9.00 12.70 6.09
N GLN A 43 -8.99 13.85 6.77
CA GLN A 43 -8.11 14.08 7.91
C GLN A 43 -8.39 13.12 9.06
N GLU A 44 -9.66 12.89 9.41
CA GLU A 44 -10.05 11.89 10.42
C GLU A 44 -9.58 10.47 10.07
N GLY A 45 -9.47 10.15 8.78
CA GLY A 45 -8.89 8.89 8.30
C GLY A 45 -7.38 8.83 8.50
N VAL A 46 -6.68 9.91 8.17
CA VAL A 46 -5.22 10.06 8.39
C VAL A 46 -4.89 9.94 9.88
N ASP A 47 -5.66 10.60 10.75
CA ASP A 47 -5.44 10.61 12.20
C ASP A 47 -5.64 9.22 12.85
N LYS A 48 -6.20 8.25 12.11
CA LYS A 48 -6.38 6.85 12.56
C LYS A 48 -5.26 5.92 12.11
N LEU A 49 -4.34 6.38 11.25
CA LEU A 49 -3.21 5.56 10.82
C LEU A 49 -2.37 5.14 12.02
N LYS A 50 -1.86 3.91 11.96
CA LYS A 50 -0.99 3.31 12.96
C LYS A 50 0.22 2.68 12.28
N THR A 51 1.24 2.42 13.07
CA THR A 51 2.51 1.83 12.62
C THR A 51 2.81 0.48 13.30
N ASP A 52 1.84 -0.06 14.05
CA ASP A 52 1.99 -1.29 14.84
C ASP A 52 1.18 -2.47 14.29
N LEU A 53 0.58 -2.32 13.12
CA LEU A 53 -0.15 -3.39 12.42
C LEU A 53 0.84 -4.43 11.92
N GLY A 54 0.61 -5.70 12.21
CA GLY A 54 1.52 -6.78 11.79
C GLY A 54 2.71 -7.03 12.73
N GLY A 55 2.89 -6.25 13.80
CA GLY A 55 4.07 -6.36 14.69
C GLY A 55 4.24 -7.69 15.46
N ALA A 56 3.28 -8.62 15.34
CA ALA A 56 3.38 -9.98 15.88
C ALA A 56 3.91 -11.00 14.86
N SER A 57 4.08 -10.58 13.62
CA SER A 57 4.52 -11.42 12.52
C SER A 57 6.03 -11.59 12.47
N ARG A 58 6.45 -12.61 11.72
CA ARG A 58 7.85 -12.91 11.49
C ARG A 58 8.31 -12.22 10.22
N GLY A 59 9.46 -11.55 10.27
CA GLY A 59 10.00 -10.86 9.11
C GLY A 59 9.51 -9.42 9.01
N PRO A 60 10.08 -8.66 8.06
CA PRO A 60 9.70 -7.28 7.82
C PRO A 60 8.47 -7.17 6.91
N SER A 61 8.13 -8.22 6.16
CA SER A 61 7.16 -8.13 5.08
C SER A 61 5.74 -7.89 5.58
N GLU A 62 4.97 -7.19 4.75
CA GLU A 62 3.59 -6.78 5.05
C GLU A 62 2.62 -7.17 3.92
N ASP A 63 1.31 -7.09 4.14
CA ASP A 63 0.30 -7.43 3.12
C ASP A 63 -0.11 -6.29 2.18
N TRP A 64 0.83 -5.42 1.77
CA TRP A 64 0.50 -4.28 0.91
C TRP A 64 0.09 -4.69 -0.52
N ILE A 65 0.53 -5.85 -1.04
CA ILE A 65 0.05 -6.36 -2.35
C ILE A 65 -1.45 -6.69 -2.28
N ASN A 66 -1.91 -7.30 -1.18
CA ASN A 66 -3.34 -7.49 -0.92
C ASN A 66 -4.06 -6.13 -0.81
N GLY A 67 -3.50 -5.16 -0.09
CA GLY A 67 -4.10 -3.83 0.03
C GLY A 67 -4.32 -3.15 -1.33
N LEU A 68 -3.35 -3.23 -2.23
CA LEU A 68 -3.48 -2.71 -3.60
C LEU A 68 -4.55 -3.46 -4.40
N TRP A 69 -4.63 -4.78 -4.28
CA TRP A 69 -5.66 -5.59 -4.93
C TRP A 69 -7.07 -5.20 -4.43
N GLN A 70 -7.25 -5.08 -3.11
CA GLN A 70 -8.52 -4.69 -2.48
C GLN A 70 -8.97 -3.31 -2.96
N ILE A 71 -8.05 -2.34 -3.06
CA ILE A 71 -8.34 -1.00 -3.59
C ILE A 71 -8.82 -1.09 -5.04
N ALA A 72 -8.16 -1.89 -5.88
CA ALA A 72 -8.54 -2.09 -7.28
C ALA A 72 -9.91 -2.79 -7.43
N ASP A 73 -10.24 -3.72 -6.52
CA ASP A 73 -11.56 -4.38 -6.46
C ASP A 73 -12.65 -3.50 -5.83
N GLY A 74 -12.30 -2.29 -5.38
CA GLY A 74 -13.24 -1.30 -4.83
C GLY A 74 -13.53 -1.45 -3.34
N ALA A 75 -12.80 -2.33 -2.63
CA ALA A 75 -12.81 -2.49 -1.18
C ALA A 75 -14.23 -2.50 -0.58
N GLY A 76 -15.08 -3.42 -1.06
CA GLY A 76 -16.47 -3.54 -0.59
C GLY A 76 -17.35 -2.33 -0.93
N GLY A 77 -17.01 -1.56 -1.96
CA GLY A 77 -17.76 -0.38 -2.40
C GLY A 77 -17.21 0.96 -1.91
N THR A 78 -16.16 0.96 -1.09
CA THR A 78 -15.64 2.17 -0.42
C THR A 78 -14.57 2.91 -1.22
N THR A 79 -13.89 2.22 -2.15
CA THR A 79 -12.85 2.80 -3.04
C THR A 79 -13.21 2.66 -4.52
N VAL A 80 -14.50 2.53 -4.85
CA VAL A 80 -14.95 2.44 -6.24
C VAL A 80 -14.58 3.72 -6.99
N PHE A 81 -13.70 3.57 -7.99
CA PHE A 81 -13.29 4.68 -8.83
C PHE A 81 -14.43 5.16 -9.72
N ARG A 82 -14.50 6.48 -9.94
CA ARG A 82 -15.52 7.09 -10.82
C ARG A 82 -15.17 6.82 -12.28
N ASP A 83 -16.18 6.58 -13.11
CA ASP A 83 -16.00 6.49 -14.57
C ASP A 83 -15.31 7.75 -15.12
N GLY A 84 -14.29 7.56 -15.94
CA GLY A 84 -13.51 8.65 -16.55
C GLY A 84 -12.55 9.37 -15.58
N SER A 85 -12.43 8.93 -14.33
CA SER A 85 -11.41 9.45 -13.41
C SER A 85 -10.00 8.97 -13.78
N SER A 86 -8.98 9.62 -13.19
CA SER A 86 -7.58 9.22 -13.31
C SER A 86 -7.06 8.74 -11.95
N PRO A 87 -7.33 7.49 -11.56
CA PRO A 87 -7.04 7.02 -10.21
C PRO A 87 -5.54 6.93 -9.95
N VAL A 88 -5.13 7.44 -8.78
CA VAL A 88 -3.76 7.37 -8.28
C VAL A 88 -3.81 6.75 -6.90
N VAL A 89 -2.98 5.73 -6.67
CA VAL A 89 -2.79 5.11 -5.36
C VAL A 89 -1.37 5.43 -4.91
N VAL A 90 -1.23 5.96 -3.70
CA VAL A 90 0.08 6.22 -3.09
C VAL A 90 0.33 5.12 -2.07
N LEU A 91 1.25 4.22 -2.38
CA LEU A 91 1.75 3.19 -1.46
C LEU A 91 2.87 3.81 -0.64
N VAL A 92 2.71 3.85 0.68
CA VAL A 92 3.73 4.29 1.62
C VAL A 92 4.07 3.12 2.52
N GLY A 93 5.35 2.77 2.61
CA GLY A 93 5.83 1.67 3.46
C GLY A 93 7.35 1.56 3.39
N ASP A 94 7.88 0.70 4.24
CA ASP A 94 9.31 0.52 4.50
C ASP A 94 9.78 -0.93 4.31
N ALA A 95 8.91 -1.82 3.82
CA ALA A 95 9.21 -3.24 3.69
C ALA A 95 8.59 -3.89 2.45
N SER A 96 9.14 -5.04 2.06
CA SER A 96 8.62 -5.89 0.99
C SER A 96 7.26 -6.48 1.37
N SER A 97 6.59 -7.17 0.43
CA SER A 97 5.30 -7.80 0.71
C SER A 97 5.39 -9.30 0.65
N HIS A 98 4.57 -9.98 1.46
CA HIS A 98 4.38 -11.41 1.37
C HIS A 98 4.07 -11.87 -0.06
N SER A 99 4.47 -13.11 -0.36
CA SER A 99 4.27 -13.71 -1.67
C SER A 99 3.81 -15.17 -1.56
N PRO A 100 2.50 -15.45 -1.69
CA PRO A 100 1.40 -14.52 -1.96
C PRO A 100 1.03 -13.65 -0.74
N SER A 101 0.54 -12.43 -0.98
CA SER A 101 0.06 -11.52 0.07
C SER A 101 -1.44 -11.71 0.27
N ASN A 102 -1.85 -12.19 1.44
CA ASN A 102 -3.22 -12.63 1.72
C ASN A 102 -3.89 -13.46 0.63
N GLY A 103 -3.13 -14.36 -0.02
CA GLY A 103 -3.64 -15.16 -1.13
C GLY A 103 -3.74 -14.45 -2.48
N HIS A 104 -3.36 -13.17 -2.57
CA HIS A 104 -3.23 -12.43 -3.82
C HIS A 104 -1.81 -12.45 -4.34
N THR A 105 -1.65 -12.77 -5.62
CA THR A 105 -0.35 -12.72 -6.28
C THR A 105 -0.09 -11.31 -6.83
N ILE A 106 1.19 -10.97 -6.96
CA ILE A 106 1.60 -9.73 -7.62
C ILE A 106 1.04 -9.60 -9.05
N ASP A 107 0.91 -10.71 -9.78
CA ASP A 107 0.37 -10.69 -11.15
C ASP A 107 -1.12 -10.37 -11.16
N ASP A 108 -1.91 -10.99 -10.28
CA ASP A 108 -3.34 -10.68 -10.16
C ASP A 108 -3.57 -9.22 -9.76
N THR A 109 -2.75 -8.71 -8.83
CA THR A 109 -2.80 -7.30 -8.40
C THR A 109 -2.43 -6.35 -9.54
N ILE A 110 -1.40 -6.65 -10.33
CA ILE A 110 -1.05 -5.83 -11.51
C ILE A 110 -2.20 -5.79 -12.51
N PHE A 111 -2.80 -6.95 -12.82
CA PHE A 111 -3.95 -7.00 -13.73
C PHE A 111 -5.14 -6.19 -13.21
N ALA A 112 -5.47 -6.29 -11.92
CA ALA A 112 -6.56 -5.55 -11.31
C ALA A 112 -6.32 -4.03 -11.36
N LEU A 113 -5.11 -3.58 -11.05
CA LEU A 113 -4.74 -2.16 -11.11
C LEU A 113 -4.80 -1.61 -12.54
N GLN A 114 -4.29 -2.38 -13.51
CA GLN A 114 -4.32 -1.99 -14.93
C GLN A 114 -5.74 -1.93 -15.49
N ASP A 115 -6.63 -2.87 -15.13
CA ASP A 115 -8.04 -2.87 -15.53
C ASP A 115 -8.76 -1.58 -15.08
N LYS A 116 -8.40 -1.07 -13.89
CA LYS A 116 -8.93 0.21 -13.36
C LYS A 116 -8.17 1.45 -13.84
N GLY A 117 -7.10 1.29 -14.62
CA GLY A 117 -6.25 2.40 -15.06
C GLY A 117 -5.55 3.12 -13.90
N VAL A 118 -5.29 2.42 -12.79
CA VAL A 118 -4.64 2.98 -11.61
C VAL A 118 -3.17 3.23 -11.90
N ARG A 119 -2.68 4.40 -11.49
CA ARG A 119 -1.25 4.69 -11.38
C ARG A 119 -0.80 4.54 -9.93
N VAL A 120 0.17 3.67 -9.67
CA VAL A 120 0.73 3.51 -8.32
C VAL A 120 1.97 4.40 -8.15
N ILE A 121 2.02 5.16 -7.06
CA ILE A 121 3.21 5.90 -6.63
C ILE A 121 3.71 5.21 -5.37
N GLY A 122 4.91 4.65 -5.42
CA GLY A 122 5.57 4.09 -4.24
C GLY A 122 6.36 5.16 -3.50
N VAL A 123 6.26 5.17 -2.18
CA VAL A 123 7.00 6.01 -1.26
C VAL A 123 7.70 5.05 -0.30
N ASP A 124 8.94 4.74 -0.65
CA ASP A 124 9.82 3.84 0.08
C ASP A 124 10.48 4.63 1.21
N VAL A 125 10.08 4.30 2.43
CA VAL A 125 10.53 4.96 3.65
C VAL A 125 11.61 4.08 4.29
N GLU A 126 12.69 4.69 4.74
CA GLU A 126 13.74 3.96 5.47
C GLU A 126 13.33 3.77 6.93
N SER A 127 13.53 2.56 7.46
CA SER A 127 13.37 2.26 8.89
C SER A 127 14.42 1.23 9.33
N THR A 128 14.54 1.01 10.63
CA THR A 128 15.52 0.06 11.19
C THR A 128 15.10 -1.40 11.08
N ILE A 129 13.81 -1.67 10.88
CA ILE A 129 13.24 -3.03 10.87
C ILE A 129 12.60 -3.41 9.52
N GLY A 130 12.50 -2.46 8.58
CA GLY A 130 12.05 -2.70 7.22
C GLY A 130 13.21 -3.02 6.27
N ASP A 131 12.92 -3.76 5.21
CA ASP A 131 13.87 -4.12 4.15
C ASP A 131 13.66 -3.33 2.83
N GLY A 132 12.81 -2.31 2.89
CA GLY A 132 12.39 -1.46 1.78
C GLY A 132 11.30 -2.11 0.91
N LEU A 133 10.53 -1.30 0.18
CA LEU A 133 9.44 -1.77 -0.69
C LEU A 133 9.88 -2.78 -1.79
N ASN A 134 11.18 -2.86 -2.08
CA ASN A 134 11.78 -3.83 -3.01
C ASN A 134 12.65 -4.89 -2.32
N GLY A 135 12.57 -5.01 -1.00
CA GLY A 135 13.33 -5.94 -0.18
C GLY A 135 13.05 -7.42 -0.48
N ASN A 136 13.70 -8.29 0.28
CA ASN A 136 13.76 -9.73 0.08
C ASN A 136 13.16 -10.54 1.24
N GLY A 137 12.49 -9.88 2.18
CA GLY A 137 11.98 -10.44 3.42
C GLY A 137 13.03 -10.53 4.53
N ASP A 138 14.18 -9.86 4.42
CA ASP A 138 15.26 -9.91 5.42
C ASP A 138 15.75 -8.48 5.73
N ALA A 139 15.43 -8.00 6.93
CA ALA A 139 15.84 -6.67 7.39
C ALA A 139 17.30 -6.63 7.92
N GLY A 140 18.03 -7.75 7.86
CA GLY A 140 19.37 -7.88 8.44
C GLY A 140 19.37 -8.07 9.96
N ASP A 141 18.20 -8.29 10.57
CA ASP A 141 18.00 -8.61 11.98
C ASP A 141 17.42 -10.04 12.10
N PRO A 142 18.02 -10.94 12.91
CA PRO A 142 17.54 -12.32 13.08
C PRO A 142 16.07 -12.46 13.51
N ASP A 143 15.49 -11.45 14.16
CA ASP A 143 14.08 -11.46 14.58
C ASP A 143 13.13 -11.03 13.44
N TYR A 144 13.67 -10.38 12.39
CA TYR A 144 12.96 -9.86 11.22
C TYR A 144 13.46 -10.51 9.93
N VAL A 145 13.29 -11.84 9.84
CA VAL A 145 13.54 -12.62 8.62
C VAL A 145 12.30 -13.46 8.26
N GLU A 146 11.70 -13.18 7.12
CA GLU A 146 10.63 -13.97 6.53
C GLU A 146 11.16 -15.33 6.02
N ASP A 147 10.33 -16.36 6.13
CA ASP A 147 10.66 -17.69 5.60
C ASP A 147 9.41 -18.43 5.07
N PRO A 148 9.31 -18.67 3.75
CA PRO A 148 10.34 -18.44 2.75
C PRO A 148 10.56 -16.94 2.44
N PRO A 149 11.77 -16.54 2.00
CA PRO A 149 12.05 -15.15 1.63
C PRO A 149 11.22 -14.72 0.41
N THR A 150 10.96 -13.42 0.31
CA THR A 150 10.25 -12.82 -0.83
C THR A 150 11.19 -12.60 -2.01
N THR A 151 10.60 -12.40 -3.19
CA THR A 151 11.38 -12.03 -4.38
C THR A 151 11.59 -10.52 -4.40
N PRO A 152 12.84 -10.02 -4.48
CA PRO A 152 13.10 -8.59 -4.57
C PRO A 152 12.44 -7.90 -5.77
N GLY A 153 12.21 -6.59 -5.65
CA GLY A 153 11.75 -5.76 -6.76
C GLY A 153 10.22 -5.73 -6.95
N GLN A 154 9.43 -6.18 -5.97
CA GLN A 154 7.95 -6.23 -6.08
C GLN A 154 7.33 -4.85 -6.36
N ALA A 155 7.72 -3.82 -5.61
CA ALA A 155 7.19 -2.48 -5.82
C ALA A 155 7.56 -1.92 -7.19
N THR A 156 8.82 -2.11 -7.62
CA THR A 156 9.28 -1.72 -8.96
C THR A 156 8.40 -2.34 -10.03
N ARG A 157 8.13 -3.65 -9.93
CA ARG A 157 7.30 -4.37 -10.91
C ARG A 157 5.87 -3.81 -11.00
N ILE A 158 5.20 -3.56 -9.88
CA ILE A 158 3.84 -2.98 -9.89
C ILE A 158 3.84 -1.54 -10.40
N ILE A 159 4.80 -0.74 -9.94
CA ILE A 159 4.90 0.68 -10.29
C ILE A 159 5.19 0.86 -11.78
N GLU A 160 6.12 0.09 -12.36
CA GLU A 160 6.39 0.14 -13.79
C GLU A 160 5.19 -0.33 -14.62
N ALA A 161 4.54 -1.43 -14.20
CA ALA A 161 3.37 -1.96 -14.89
C ALA A 161 2.17 -1.00 -14.89
N THR A 162 2.08 -0.11 -13.90
CA THR A 162 1.00 0.90 -13.76
C THR A 162 1.40 2.29 -14.26
N GLY A 163 2.57 2.44 -14.89
CA GLY A 163 3.07 3.75 -15.38
C GLY A 163 3.30 4.75 -14.25
N GLY A 164 3.66 4.24 -13.08
CA GLY A 164 3.86 4.94 -11.83
C GLY A 164 5.27 5.50 -11.63
N ARG A 165 5.57 5.84 -10.38
CA ARG A 165 6.93 6.21 -9.95
C ARG A 165 7.21 5.74 -8.53
N LEU A 166 8.43 5.26 -8.30
CA LEU A 166 8.97 4.99 -6.97
C LEU A 166 9.79 6.20 -6.49
N LEU A 167 9.52 6.63 -5.26
CA LEU A 167 10.26 7.65 -4.53
C LEU A 167 10.95 6.94 -3.36
N GLY A 168 12.26 7.06 -3.24
CA GLY A 168 13.02 6.47 -2.13
C GLY A 168 14.01 7.47 -1.53
N GLY A 169 14.74 7.02 -0.51
CA GLY A 169 15.63 7.89 0.29
C GLY A 169 14.85 8.87 1.16
N ILE A 170 13.68 8.45 1.63
CA ILE A 170 12.83 9.21 2.54
C ILE A 170 13.10 8.68 3.93
N ASP A 171 13.62 9.54 4.79
CA ASP A 171 13.86 9.21 6.20
C ASP A 171 12.51 9.03 6.91
N GLY A 172 12.39 7.95 7.69
CA GLY A 172 11.21 7.63 8.49
C GLY A 172 11.14 8.40 9.81
N ASP A 173 12.24 9.06 10.21
CA ASP A 173 12.42 9.76 11.49
C ASP A 173 12.40 11.31 11.40
#